data_AF-A0A4R7DS44-F1
#
_entry.id   AF-A0A4R7DS44-F1
#
_cell.length_a   1.000
_cell.length_b   1.000
_cell.length_c   1.000
_cell.angle_alpha   90.00
_cell.angle_beta   90.00
_cell.angle_gamma   90.00
#
_symmetry.space_group_name_H-M   'P 1'
#
loop_
_entity.id
_entity.type
_entity.pdbx_description
1 polymer ?
#
loop_
_entity_poly.entity_id
_entity_poly.type
_entity_poly.pdbx_seq_one_letter_code
_entity_poly.pdbx_strand_id
1 'polypeptide(L)'
;MKDKLAQWGFDYVRLRFGFRTGVAACLSLIIAWAMGLEHPQWSAMTVWAVSQPTRGLLIEKAAYRALGTLLGTMFGMVLVVSASGEIIWLVAGLTLWVSLCVYTGNLLHGLISYGTILAGYSASMVVLLTQNPDALMPLGIDRLLTVFVGIMTSLVIGWAFTYKRAEQSLINQLRRQTAANLHDISRYFAEPDNNDLNLADKLSKLAALEAQLLDHGTGSVSAHESAKTLRLVINSQLGFLAELNIQEPEKNKKVSDYLLDASNKLNASAKRSEIVEPLKTALESIKNTALKKRFNEFVEATNDRLSFRDSGKTATSTLLSKTILHRDWLGARQAAIRTLVIMGLIGASWWYTGLFQFAYLMLGASVMLTLFSTADNPALTMRYVFFGQCAGALTAVLIQATVWQYQGSILWMLVALMPVILLAGFPMSHQKTANGSMDFNLVFLLLMQPSIGYSFHLSHSASIALAVVAAPLLSLVAYRLIYPTNLKARYLSLLQTLTEEINQLNKTKLTESQYNRRKARFYHRVIKLTQISDKLGMKDKNAILGHLLTGQKRLNSTG
;
A
#
# COMPACT_ATOMS: atom_id res chain seq x y z
N MET A 1 -24.06 -8.39 -19.19
CA MET A 1 -24.15 -7.79 -17.83
C MET A 1 -22.92 -6.95 -17.49
N LYS A 2 -21.69 -7.42 -17.76
CA LYS A 2 -20.44 -6.66 -17.50
C LYS A 2 -20.39 -5.30 -18.20
N ASP A 3 -20.74 -5.24 -19.49
CA ASP A 3 -20.65 -3.99 -20.26
C ASP A 3 -21.73 -2.96 -19.87
N LYS A 4 -22.93 -3.43 -19.49
CA LYS A 4 -24.01 -2.55 -18.99
C LYS A 4 -23.68 -1.93 -17.62
N LEU A 5 -23.07 -2.69 -16.71
CA LEU A 5 -22.64 -2.18 -15.40
C LEU A 5 -21.48 -1.18 -15.52
N ALA A 6 -20.55 -1.44 -16.44
CA ALA A 6 -19.43 -0.54 -16.70
C ALA A 6 -19.87 0.84 -17.20
N GLN A 7 -20.94 0.90 -18.02
CA GLN A 7 -21.54 2.17 -18.47
C GLN A 7 -22.05 3.04 -17.32
N TRP A 8 -22.47 2.42 -16.21
CA TRP A 8 -22.92 3.11 -15.00
C TRP A 8 -21.81 3.30 -13.96
N GLY A 9 -20.54 3.06 -14.33
CA GLY A 9 -19.39 3.27 -13.46
C GLY A 9 -19.13 2.15 -12.44
N PHE A 10 -19.79 0.99 -12.58
CA PHE A 10 -19.62 -0.17 -11.72
C PHE A 10 -18.61 -1.17 -12.28
N ASP A 11 -17.67 -1.60 -11.43
CA ASP A 11 -16.68 -2.63 -11.75
C ASP A 11 -17.15 -3.98 -11.20
N TYR A 12 -17.41 -4.92 -12.11
CA TYR A 12 -17.86 -6.27 -11.78
C TYR A 12 -16.86 -7.05 -10.91
N VAL A 13 -15.56 -6.83 -11.09
CA VAL A 13 -14.52 -7.50 -10.30
C VAL A 13 -14.56 -6.99 -8.85
N ARG A 14 -14.71 -5.67 -8.67
CA ARG A 14 -14.86 -5.05 -7.35
C ARG A 14 -16.16 -5.46 -6.67
N LEU A 15 -17.26 -5.58 -7.42
CA LEU A 15 -18.55 -6.02 -6.88
C LEU A 15 -18.46 -7.45 -6.34
N ARG A 16 -17.88 -8.38 -7.11
CA ARG A 16 -17.67 -9.76 -6.67
C ARG A 16 -16.76 -9.83 -5.45
N PHE A 17 -15.72 -9.00 -5.41
CA PHE A 17 -14.83 -8.90 -4.26
C PHE A 17 -15.58 -8.39 -3.01
N GLY A 18 -16.29 -7.27 -3.11
CA GLY A 18 -17.05 -6.67 -2.02
C GLY A 18 -18.14 -7.59 -1.47
N PHE A 19 -18.92 -8.25 -2.33
CA PHE A 19 -19.94 -9.19 -1.91
C PHE A 19 -19.36 -10.36 -1.13
N ARG A 20 -18.27 -10.95 -1.63
CA ARG A 20 -17.57 -12.05 -0.94
C ARG A 20 -17.00 -11.61 0.41
N THR A 21 -16.41 -10.43 0.48
CA THR A 21 -15.93 -9.86 1.75
C THR A 21 -17.09 -9.64 2.72
N GLY A 22 -18.25 -9.18 2.24
CA GLY A 22 -19.47 -9.08 3.02
C GLY A 22 -19.92 -10.42 3.60
N VAL A 23 -19.98 -11.48 2.78
CA VAL A 23 -20.32 -12.84 3.24
C VAL A 23 -19.32 -13.33 4.29
N ALA A 24 -18.02 -13.13 4.07
CA ALA A 24 -17.00 -13.48 5.05
C ALA A 24 -17.17 -12.70 6.36
N ALA A 25 -17.52 -11.41 6.30
CA ALA A 25 -17.75 -10.58 7.47
C ALA A 25 -18.99 -11.02 8.26
N CYS A 26 -20.08 -11.37 7.58
CA CYS A 26 -21.28 -11.93 8.21
C CYS A 26 -20.99 -13.27 8.89
N LEU A 27 -20.27 -14.18 8.23
CA LEU A 27 -19.88 -15.46 8.82
C LEU A 27 -18.99 -15.26 10.06
N SER A 28 -18.00 -14.38 9.96
CA SER A 28 -17.09 -14.07 11.06
C SER A 28 -17.81 -13.52 12.28
N LEU A 29 -18.84 -12.71 12.05
CA LEU A 29 -19.69 -12.12 13.07
C LEU A 29 -20.51 -13.18 13.82
N ILE A 30 -21.09 -14.14 13.11
CA ILE A 30 -21.80 -15.29 13.72
C ILE A 30 -20.83 -16.19 14.48
N ILE A 31 -19.67 -16.50 13.89
CA ILE A 31 -18.66 -17.38 14.52
C ILE A 31 -18.14 -16.75 15.82
N ALA A 32 -17.82 -15.45 15.81
CA ALA A 32 -17.36 -14.74 17.00
C ALA A 32 -18.42 -14.77 18.12
N TRP A 33 -19.69 -14.54 17.78
CA TRP A 33 -20.79 -14.65 18.72
C TRP A 33 -20.98 -16.08 19.25
N ALA A 34 -20.91 -17.10 18.38
CA ALA A 34 -21.04 -18.49 18.77
C ALA A 34 -19.90 -18.98 19.68
N MET A 35 -18.72 -18.34 19.58
CA MET A 35 -17.59 -18.56 20.49
C MET A 35 -17.73 -17.84 21.84
N GLY A 36 -18.81 -17.08 22.05
CA GLY A 36 -19.05 -16.33 23.29
C GLY A 36 -18.22 -15.05 23.44
N LEU A 37 -17.73 -14.48 22.33
CA LEU A 37 -16.98 -13.22 22.35
C LEU A 37 -17.91 -12.03 22.58
N GLU A 38 -17.46 -11.06 23.37
CA GLU A 38 -18.25 -9.89 23.79
C GLU A 38 -18.47 -8.90 22.65
N HIS A 39 -17.52 -8.80 21.72
CA HIS A 39 -17.57 -7.83 20.63
C HIS A 39 -17.45 -8.45 19.22
N PRO A 40 -18.45 -9.25 18.77
CA PRO A 40 -18.43 -9.93 17.48
C PRO A 40 -18.28 -8.97 16.28
N GLN A 41 -18.72 -7.72 16.40
CA GLN A 41 -18.57 -6.67 15.38
C GLN A 41 -17.09 -6.39 15.02
N TRP A 42 -16.16 -6.56 15.96
CA TRP A 42 -14.72 -6.35 15.71
C TRP A 42 -14.12 -7.44 14.81
N SER A 43 -14.71 -8.63 14.86
CA SER A 43 -14.37 -9.73 13.97
C SER A 43 -14.73 -9.41 12.52
N ALA A 44 -15.96 -8.92 12.31
CA ALA A 44 -16.43 -8.47 11.00
C ALA A 44 -15.60 -7.31 10.43
N MET A 45 -15.25 -6.32 11.26
CA MET A 45 -14.35 -5.23 10.86
C MET A 45 -12.98 -5.75 10.39
N THR A 46 -12.48 -6.78 11.07
CA THR A 46 -11.20 -7.39 10.72
C THR A 46 -11.24 -8.05 9.36
N VAL A 47 -12.34 -8.71 9.00
CA VAL A 47 -12.52 -9.25 7.65
C VAL A 47 -12.45 -8.15 6.60
N TRP A 48 -13.14 -7.02 6.80
CA TRP A 48 -13.08 -5.87 5.89
C TRP A 48 -11.67 -5.29 5.77
N ALA A 49 -11.00 -5.10 6.91
CA ALA A 49 -9.68 -4.50 6.94
C ALA A 49 -8.60 -5.39 6.31
N VAL A 50 -8.68 -6.72 6.48
CA VAL A 50 -7.68 -7.67 5.98
C VAL A 50 -7.95 -8.11 4.55
N SER A 51 -9.19 -8.01 4.06
CA SER A 51 -9.55 -8.45 2.70
C SER A 51 -8.62 -7.86 1.64
N GLN A 52 -8.04 -8.72 0.81
CA GLN A 52 -7.12 -8.37 -0.28
C GLN A 52 -7.47 -9.16 -1.55
N PRO A 53 -7.21 -8.59 -2.74
CA PRO A 53 -7.59 -9.22 -4.01
C PRO A 53 -6.78 -10.47 -4.33
N THR A 54 -5.58 -10.63 -3.76
CA THR A 54 -4.71 -11.79 -3.97
C THR A 54 -4.50 -12.57 -2.67
N ARG A 55 -4.23 -13.88 -2.78
CA ARG A 55 -3.99 -14.76 -1.62
C ARG A 55 -2.73 -14.37 -0.86
N GLY A 56 -1.67 -13.99 -1.59
CA GLY A 56 -0.40 -13.59 -0.98
C GLY A 56 -0.55 -12.33 -0.12
N LEU A 57 -1.14 -11.28 -0.68
CA LEU A 57 -1.44 -10.04 0.05
C LEU A 57 -2.32 -10.29 1.27
N LEU A 58 -3.31 -11.17 1.14
CA LEU A 58 -4.22 -11.52 2.23
C LEU A 58 -3.47 -12.15 3.41
N ILE A 59 -2.61 -13.15 3.14
CA ILE A 59 -1.84 -13.86 4.16
C ILE A 59 -0.87 -12.92 4.88
N GLU A 60 -0.13 -12.11 4.13
CA GLU A 60 0.83 -11.18 4.73
C GLU A 60 0.12 -10.10 5.54
N LYS A 61 -0.98 -9.53 5.02
CA LYS A 61 -1.75 -8.51 5.73
C LYS A 61 -2.42 -9.08 6.99
N ALA A 62 -2.88 -10.33 6.93
CA ALA A 62 -3.38 -11.08 8.08
C ALA A 62 -2.29 -11.27 9.16
N ALA A 63 -1.09 -11.70 8.79
CA ALA A 63 0.01 -11.93 9.72
C ALA A 63 0.44 -10.64 10.43
N TYR A 64 0.65 -9.56 9.67
CA TYR A 64 0.93 -8.24 10.27
C TYR A 64 -0.24 -7.71 11.06
N ARG A 65 -1.48 -8.11 10.73
CA ARG A 65 -2.63 -7.75 11.56
C ARG A 65 -2.60 -8.43 12.93
N ALA A 66 -2.32 -9.73 12.96
CA ALA A 66 -2.20 -10.47 14.21
C ALA A 66 -1.08 -9.88 15.08
N LEU A 67 0.11 -9.66 14.51
CA LEU A 67 1.26 -9.09 15.22
C LEU A 67 1.00 -7.68 15.74
N GLY A 68 0.45 -6.79 14.91
CA GLY A 68 0.15 -5.43 15.33
C GLY A 68 -0.92 -5.37 16.42
N THR A 69 -1.96 -6.20 16.33
CA THR A 69 -3.01 -6.27 17.36
C THR A 69 -2.44 -6.81 18.67
N LEU A 70 -1.58 -7.83 18.63
CA LEU A 70 -0.91 -8.37 19.81
C LEU A 70 -0.07 -7.30 20.51
N LEU A 71 0.85 -6.65 19.79
CA LEU A 71 1.72 -5.62 20.35
C LEU A 71 0.94 -4.41 20.87
N GLY A 72 -0.08 -3.97 20.13
CA GLY A 72 -0.93 -2.85 20.53
C GLY A 72 -1.76 -3.15 21.77
N THR A 73 -2.36 -4.35 21.85
CA THR A 73 -3.16 -4.77 23.01
C THR A 73 -2.27 -4.90 24.24
N MET A 74 -1.09 -5.54 24.12
CA MET A 74 -0.13 -5.65 25.22
C MET A 74 0.32 -4.28 25.74
N PHE A 75 0.73 -3.38 24.85
CA PHE A 75 1.12 -2.03 25.24
C PHE A 75 -0.04 -1.27 25.89
N GLY A 76 -1.25 -1.35 25.31
CA GLY A 76 -2.44 -0.71 25.85
C GLY A 76 -2.77 -1.18 27.27
N MET A 77 -2.70 -2.49 27.53
CA MET A 77 -2.91 -3.04 28.87
C MET A 77 -1.87 -2.54 29.88
N VAL A 78 -0.58 -2.58 29.51
CA VAL A 78 0.49 -2.06 30.39
C VAL A 78 0.29 -0.59 30.70
N LEU A 79 -0.10 0.21 29.70
CA LEU A 79 -0.34 1.63 29.85
C LEU A 79 -1.51 1.93 30.80
N VAL A 80 -2.64 1.20 30.67
CA VAL A 80 -3.80 1.38 31.56
C VAL A 80 -3.42 1.07 33.01
N VAL A 81 -2.70 -0.03 33.25
CA VAL A 81 -2.25 -0.41 34.61
C VAL A 81 -1.28 0.62 35.17
N SER A 82 -0.33 1.10 34.36
CA SER A 82 0.70 2.05 34.81
C SER A 82 0.16 3.47 35.02
N ALA A 83 -0.92 3.85 34.33
CA ALA A 83 -1.55 5.15 34.48
C ALA A 83 -2.39 5.26 35.76
N SER A 84 -2.74 4.15 36.41
CA SER A 84 -3.49 4.13 37.69
C SER A 84 -4.78 4.97 37.69
N GLY A 85 -5.45 5.09 36.54
CA GLY A 85 -6.68 5.88 36.38
C GLY A 85 -6.47 7.36 36.04
N GLU A 86 -5.22 7.86 36.04
CA GLU A 86 -4.92 9.25 35.70
C GLU A 86 -4.95 9.49 34.18
N ILE A 87 -5.94 10.28 33.73
CA ILE A 87 -6.16 10.59 32.31
C ILE A 87 -4.91 11.19 31.66
N ILE A 88 -4.14 12.00 32.40
CA ILE A 88 -2.97 12.70 31.84
C ILE A 88 -1.86 11.73 31.43
N TRP A 89 -1.57 10.71 32.25
CA TRP A 89 -0.55 9.70 31.96
C TRP A 89 -1.00 8.76 30.85
N LEU A 90 -2.29 8.41 30.85
CA LEU A 90 -2.91 7.61 29.80
C LEU A 90 -2.83 8.31 28.44
N VAL A 91 -3.23 9.59 28.37
CA VAL A 91 -3.18 10.40 27.15
C VAL A 91 -1.74 10.61 26.67
N ALA A 92 -0.81 10.93 27.57
CA ALA A 92 0.58 11.18 27.23
C ALA A 92 1.26 9.91 26.67
N GLY A 93 1.10 8.78 27.37
CA GLY A 93 1.66 7.50 26.93
C GLY A 93 1.07 7.02 25.60
N LEU A 94 -0.24 7.17 25.42
CA LEU A 94 -0.90 6.79 24.18
C LEU A 94 -0.46 7.67 23.00
N THR A 95 -0.37 8.98 23.22
CA THR A 95 0.08 9.95 22.20
C THR A 95 1.51 9.66 21.74
N LEU A 96 2.42 9.36 22.68
CA LEU A 96 3.81 9.02 22.39
C LEU A 96 3.89 7.70 21.60
N TRP A 97 3.20 6.66 22.05
CA TRP A 97 3.17 5.36 21.37
C TRP A 97 2.63 5.46 19.95
N VAL A 98 1.47 6.09 19.77
CA VAL A 98 0.87 6.24 18.44
C VAL A 98 1.79 7.05 17.52
N SER A 99 2.42 8.12 18.02
CA SER A 99 3.38 8.92 17.25
C SER A 99 4.62 8.12 16.85
N LEU A 100 5.13 7.26 17.74
CA LEU A 100 6.23 6.34 17.45
C LEU A 100 5.84 5.30 16.39
N CYS A 101 4.63 4.75 16.48
CA CYS A 101 4.07 3.84 15.47
C CYS A 101 3.92 4.51 14.10
N VAL A 102 3.49 5.79 14.06
CA VAL A 102 3.42 6.56 12.81
C VAL A 102 4.81 6.82 12.25
N TYR A 103 5.77 7.22 13.09
CA TYR A 103 7.15 7.46 12.68
C TYR A 103 7.76 6.20 12.03
N THR A 104 7.74 5.09 12.76
CA THR A 104 8.29 3.81 12.30
C THR A 104 7.52 3.25 11.12
N GLY A 105 6.19 3.34 11.12
CA GLY A 105 5.33 2.92 10.00
C GLY A 105 5.66 3.65 8.70
N ASN A 106 5.96 4.95 8.72
CA ASN A 106 6.32 5.73 7.53
C ASN A 106 7.76 5.47 7.03
N LEU A 107 8.63 4.86 7.85
CA LEU A 107 9.97 4.42 7.43
C LEU A 107 9.97 3.02 6.79
N LEU A 108 9.01 2.20 7.20
CA LEU A 108 8.85 0.81 6.73
C LEU A 108 8.06 0.79 5.42
N HIS A 109 8.22 -0.27 4.64
CA HIS A 109 7.59 -0.42 3.32
C HIS A 109 6.65 -1.64 3.31
N GLY A 110 5.67 -1.62 2.41
CA GLY A 110 4.73 -2.72 2.24
C GLY A 110 3.83 -2.93 3.47
N LEU A 111 3.48 -4.18 3.75
CA LEU A 111 2.54 -4.53 4.82
C LEU A 111 3.15 -4.49 6.22
N ILE A 112 4.48 -4.41 6.33
CA ILE A 112 5.18 -4.16 7.60
C ILE A 112 4.73 -2.82 8.19
N SER A 113 4.68 -1.77 7.36
CA SER A 113 4.19 -0.43 7.75
C SER A 113 2.79 -0.50 8.36
N TYR A 114 1.90 -1.27 7.72
CA TYR A 114 0.54 -1.50 8.19
C TYR A 114 0.49 -2.17 9.57
N GLY A 115 1.34 -3.19 9.83
CA GLY A 115 1.41 -3.85 11.14
C GLY A 115 1.84 -2.90 12.26
N THR A 116 2.78 -2.00 12.00
CA THR A 116 3.24 -1.00 12.99
C THR A 116 2.19 0.07 13.26
N ILE A 117 1.55 0.58 12.21
CA ILE A 117 0.40 1.52 12.30
C ILE A 117 -0.75 0.90 13.10
N LEU A 118 -1.03 -0.38 12.85
CA LEU A 118 -2.06 -1.14 13.55
C LEU A 118 -1.80 -1.27 15.05
N ALA A 119 -0.55 -1.45 15.46
CA ALA A 119 -0.19 -1.51 16.87
C ALA A 119 -0.54 -0.21 17.60
N GLY A 120 -0.43 0.93 16.91
CA GLY A 120 -0.85 2.24 17.43
C GLY A 120 -2.35 2.29 17.71
N TYR A 121 -3.19 2.08 16.69
CA TYR A 121 -4.63 2.22 16.90
C TYR A 121 -5.25 1.09 17.73
N SER A 122 -4.67 -0.12 17.73
CA SER A 122 -5.13 -1.22 18.61
C SER A 122 -4.86 -0.89 20.08
N ALA A 123 -3.71 -0.26 20.39
CA ALA A 123 -3.46 0.27 21.72
C ALA A 123 -4.49 1.36 22.09
N SER A 124 -4.77 2.30 21.18
CA SER A 124 -5.80 3.32 21.41
C SER A 124 -7.15 2.71 21.74
N MET A 125 -7.52 1.65 21.04
CA MET A 125 -8.81 0.98 21.24
C MET A 125 -8.92 0.36 22.64
N VAL A 126 -7.92 -0.42 23.07
CA VAL A 126 -7.92 -1.03 24.41
C VAL A 126 -7.92 0.06 25.49
N VAL A 127 -7.07 1.07 25.34
CA VAL A 127 -6.91 2.15 26.32
C VAL A 127 -8.19 2.99 26.46
N LEU A 128 -8.84 3.33 25.34
CA LEU A 128 -9.95 4.29 25.32
C LEU A 128 -11.34 3.65 25.53
N LEU A 129 -11.49 2.35 25.27
CA LEU A 129 -12.75 1.63 25.50
C LEU A 129 -12.79 0.90 26.86
N THR A 130 -11.67 0.85 27.59
CA THR A 130 -11.67 0.30 28.96
C THR A 130 -12.43 1.25 29.88
N GLN A 131 -13.57 0.80 30.41
CA GLN A 131 -14.39 1.58 31.35
C GLN A 131 -13.96 1.36 32.81
N ASN A 132 -13.59 0.13 33.17
CA ASN A 132 -13.22 -0.27 34.53
C ASN A 132 -11.92 -1.10 34.52
N PRO A 133 -11.07 -1.02 35.57
CA PRO A 133 -9.85 -1.82 35.67
C PRO A 133 -10.10 -3.34 35.56
N ASP A 134 -11.21 -3.83 36.13
CA ASP A 134 -11.57 -5.26 36.09
C ASP A 134 -11.92 -5.75 34.66
N ALA A 135 -12.37 -4.84 33.80
CA ALA A 135 -12.71 -5.14 32.42
C ALA A 135 -11.48 -5.16 31.49
N LEU A 136 -10.29 -4.76 31.96
CA LEU A 136 -9.11 -4.60 31.12
C LEU A 136 -8.64 -5.92 30.49
N MET A 137 -8.47 -6.97 31.30
CA MET A 137 -7.99 -8.26 30.82
C MET A 137 -9.02 -8.95 29.90
N PRO A 138 -10.32 -9.04 30.27
CA PRO A 138 -11.35 -9.56 29.38
C PRO A 138 -11.41 -8.82 28.04
N LEU A 139 -11.41 -7.47 28.06
CA LEU A 139 -11.45 -6.65 26.84
C LEU A 139 -10.24 -6.87 25.93
N GLY A 140 -9.04 -6.97 26.53
CA GLY A 140 -7.81 -7.24 25.78
C GLY A 140 -7.83 -8.61 25.11
N ILE A 141 -8.27 -9.65 25.82
CA ILE A 141 -8.38 -11.01 25.29
C ILE A 141 -9.47 -11.07 24.22
N ASP A 142 -10.64 -10.48 24.47
CA ASP A 142 -11.73 -10.40 23.49
C ASP A 142 -11.26 -9.73 22.20
N ARG A 143 -10.51 -8.63 22.32
CA ARG A 143 -9.93 -7.94 21.16
C ARG A 143 -9.00 -8.84 20.35
N LEU A 144 -8.15 -9.62 21.01
CA LEU A 144 -7.25 -10.55 20.32
C LEU A 144 -8.05 -11.66 19.62
N LEU A 145 -8.95 -12.32 20.34
CA LEU A 145 -9.73 -13.44 19.81
C LEU A 145 -10.64 -13.02 18.66
N THR A 146 -11.36 -11.90 18.78
CA THR A 146 -12.24 -11.39 17.71
C THR A 146 -11.44 -11.09 16.44
N VAL A 147 -10.24 -10.51 16.55
CA VAL A 147 -9.33 -10.28 15.42
C VAL A 147 -8.85 -11.61 14.82
N PHE A 148 -8.47 -12.60 15.63
CA PHE A 148 -8.07 -13.92 15.13
C PHE A 148 -9.20 -14.62 14.37
N VAL A 149 -10.44 -14.60 14.90
CA VAL A 149 -11.62 -15.16 14.22
C VAL A 149 -11.84 -14.47 12.86
N GLY A 150 -11.69 -13.15 12.81
CA GLY A 150 -11.81 -12.38 11.57
C GLY A 150 -10.73 -12.74 10.55
N ILE A 151 -9.49 -12.92 11.01
CA ILE A 151 -8.38 -13.36 10.17
C ILE A 151 -8.63 -14.78 9.63
N MET A 152 -8.99 -15.73 10.49
CA MET A 152 -9.23 -17.12 10.10
C MET A 152 -10.37 -17.22 9.08
N THR A 153 -11.49 -16.55 9.35
CA THR A 153 -12.64 -16.53 8.43
C THR A 153 -12.26 -15.91 7.08
N SER A 154 -11.53 -14.79 7.11
CA SER A 154 -11.05 -14.12 5.89
C SER A 154 -10.07 -15.00 5.09
N LEU A 155 -9.20 -15.76 5.76
CA LEU A 155 -8.28 -16.69 5.11
C LEU A 155 -9.00 -17.90 4.50
N VAL A 156 -9.96 -18.50 5.21
CA VAL A 156 -10.74 -19.65 4.71
C VAL A 156 -11.55 -19.25 3.48
N ILE A 157 -12.34 -18.16 3.57
CA ILE A 157 -13.09 -17.64 2.43
C ILE A 157 -12.12 -17.16 1.34
N GLY A 158 -11.02 -16.52 1.74
CA GLY A 158 -9.82 -16.15 0.99
C GLY A 158 -9.32 -17.25 0.06
N TRP A 159 -9.16 -18.43 0.62
CA TRP A 159 -8.59 -19.58 -0.03
C TRP A 159 -9.59 -20.32 -0.91
N ALA A 160 -10.85 -20.41 -0.48
CA ALA A 160 -11.92 -21.04 -1.26
C ALA A 160 -12.22 -20.28 -2.57
N PHE A 161 -12.12 -18.94 -2.59
CA PHE A 161 -12.65 -18.14 -3.70
C PHE A 161 -11.65 -17.21 -4.42
N THR A 162 -10.44 -16.94 -3.90
CA THR A 162 -9.45 -16.10 -4.61
C THR A 162 -8.70 -16.93 -5.63
N TYR A 163 -8.61 -16.52 -6.90
CA TYR A 163 -7.87 -17.25 -7.95
C TYR A 163 -6.37 -16.92 -7.96
N LYS A 164 -5.50 -17.88 -8.31
CA LYS A 164 -4.04 -17.70 -8.56
C LYS A 164 -3.72 -16.76 -9.75
N ARG A 165 -4.70 -16.43 -10.60
CA ARG A 165 -4.50 -15.80 -11.92
C ARG A 165 -4.00 -14.34 -11.87
N ALA A 166 -4.21 -13.60 -10.78
CA ALA A 166 -3.79 -12.19 -10.68
C ALA A 166 -2.25 -12.02 -10.67
N GLU A 167 -1.53 -12.95 -10.05
CA GLU A 167 -0.06 -12.91 -9.94
C GLU A 167 0.63 -13.09 -11.30
N GLN A 168 0.07 -13.94 -12.16
CA GLN A 168 0.54 -14.15 -13.52
C GLN A 168 0.31 -12.93 -14.43
N SER A 169 -0.62 -12.03 -14.08
CA SER A 169 -0.93 -10.86 -14.90
C SER A 169 0.25 -9.90 -14.98
N LEU A 170 0.86 -9.54 -13.83
CA LEU A 170 1.99 -8.59 -13.82
C LEU A 170 3.22 -9.17 -14.53
N ILE A 171 3.54 -10.45 -14.28
CA ILE A 171 4.67 -11.12 -14.93
C ILE A 171 4.48 -11.11 -16.45
N ASN A 172 3.27 -11.40 -16.93
CA ASN A 172 2.95 -11.35 -18.35
C ASN A 172 2.97 -9.92 -18.90
N GLN A 173 2.51 -8.92 -18.15
CA GLN A 173 2.58 -7.52 -18.55
C GLN A 173 4.03 -7.05 -18.69
N LEU A 174 4.90 -7.32 -17.71
CA LEU A 174 6.32 -6.97 -17.82
C LEU A 174 6.96 -7.70 -18.99
N ARG A 175 6.72 -9.01 -19.15
CA ARG A 175 7.23 -9.79 -20.28
C ARG A 175 6.85 -9.17 -21.62
N ARG A 176 5.56 -8.88 -21.83
CA ARG A 176 5.07 -8.22 -23.06
C ARG A 176 5.69 -6.84 -23.25
N GLN A 177 5.83 -6.05 -22.18
CA GLN A 177 6.46 -4.73 -22.27
C GLN A 177 7.95 -4.81 -22.59
N THR A 178 8.68 -5.78 -22.02
CA THR A 178 10.09 -6.03 -22.34
C THR A 178 10.25 -6.46 -23.79
N ALA A 179 9.38 -7.35 -24.30
CA ALA A 179 9.38 -7.73 -25.70
C ALA A 179 9.07 -6.55 -26.64
N ALA A 180 8.04 -5.75 -26.34
CA ALA A 180 7.71 -4.55 -27.12
C ALA A 180 8.87 -3.56 -27.16
N ASN A 181 9.54 -3.34 -26.02
CA ASN A 181 10.71 -2.48 -25.98
C ASN A 181 11.88 -3.05 -26.80
N LEU A 182 12.14 -4.36 -26.76
CA LEU A 182 13.16 -4.99 -27.61
C LEU A 182 12.85 -4.83 -29.11
N HIS A 183 11.58 -4.95 -29.48
CA HIS A 183 11.11 -4.73 -30.86
C HIS A 183 11.29 -3.27 -31.31
N ASP A 184 11.08 -2.30 -30.43
CA ASP A 184 11.33 -0.90 -30.77
C ASP A 184 12.82 -0.60 -30.87
N ILE A 185 13.63 -1.19 -29.97
CA ILE A 185 15.09 -1.05 -30.03
C ILE A 185 15.65 -1.71 -31.29
N SER A 186 15.11 -2.85 -31.73
CA SER A 186 15.55 -3.48 -32.98
C SER A 186 15.31 -2.57 -34.18
N ARG A 187 14.15 -1.89 -34.25
CA ARG A 187 13.86 -0.89 -35.28
C ARG A 187 14.83 0.28 -35.24
N TYR A 188 15.18 0.75 -34.04
CA TYR A 188 16.16 1.82 -33.86
C TYR A 188 17.58 1.42 -34.33
N PHE A 189 18.02 0.18 -34.11
CA PHE A 189 19.29 -0.32 -34.68
C PHE A 189 19.24 -0.54 -36.19
N ALA A 190 18.07 -0.79 -36.78
CA ALA A 190 17.91 -0.95 -38.22
C ALA A 190 17.96 0.40 -38.96
N GLU A 191 17.28 1.40 -38.40
CA GLU A 191 17.16 2.75 -38.97
C GLU A 191 17.21 3.80 -37.84
N PRO A 192 18.43 4.21 -37.41
CA PRO A 192 18.60 5.18 -36.32
C PRO A 192 18.00 6.55 -36.65
N ASP A 193 18.17 7.02 -37.88
CA ASP A 193 17.78 8.38 -38.31
C ASP A 193 16.26 8.58 -38.42
N ASN A 194 15.50 7.50 -38.61
CA ASN A 194 14.06 7.54 -38.89
C ASN A 194 13.18 7.16 -37.68
N ASN A 195 13.76 6.65 -36.60
CA ASN A 195 13.00 6.13 -35.47
C ASN A 195 13.39 6.84 -34.18
N ASP A 196 12.40 7.45 -33.51
CA ASP A 196 12.56 7.89 -32.12
C ASP A 196 12.14 6.76 -31.15
N LEU A 197 12.99 6.46 -30.18
CA LEU A 197 12.72 5.52 -29.09
C LEU A 197 11.57 5.99 -28.19
N ASN A 198 11.18 7.26 -28.21
CA ASN A 198 10.17 7.86 -27.32
C ASN A 198 10.41 7.46 -25.85
N LEU A 199 11.56 7.89 -25.32
CA LEU A 199 12.03 7.53 -23.99
C LEU A 199 11.04 7.91 -22.88
N ALA A 200 10.27 8.98 -23.08
CA ALA A 200 9.22 9.43 -22.16
C ALA A 200 8.15 8.34 -21.94
N ASP A 201 7.60 7.79 -23.03
CA ASP A 201 6.56 6.75 -22.96
C ASP A 201 7.10 5.46 -22.33
N LYS A 202 8.30 5.03 -22.73
CA LYS A 202 8.95 3.84 -22.17
C LYS A 202 9.22 3.98 -20.68
N LEU A 203 9.72 5.13 -20.23
CA LEU A 203 9.94 5.43 -18.82
C LEU A 203 8.62 5.37 -18.03
N SER A 204 7.54 5.92 -18.59
CA SER A 204 6.20 5.91 -17.98
C SER A 204 5.67 4.48 -17.78
N LYS A 205 5.78 3.65 -18.82
CA LYS A 205 5.33 2.25 -18.80
C LYS A 205 6.14 1.42 -17.80
N LEU A 206 7.46 1.59 -17.78
CA LEU A 206 8.34 0.94 -16.80
C LEU A 206 8.03 1.41 -15.37
N ALA A 207 7.79 2.70 -15.18
CA ALA A 207 7.43 3.26 -13.88
C ALA A 207 6.09 2.75 -13.36
N ALA A 208 5.10 2.57 -14.25
CA ALA A 208 3.80 1.99 -13.92
C ALA A 208 3.91 0.50 -13.54
N LEU A 209 4.78 -0.26 -14.19
CA LEU A 209 5.05 -1.66 -13.85
C LEU A 209 5.82 -1.79 -12.52
N GLU A 210 6.79 -0.90 -12.26
CA GLU A 210 7.52 -0.88 -10.99
C GLU A 210 6.59 -0.60 -9.81
N ALA A 211 5.62 0.31 -9.97
CA ALA A 211 4.64 0.61 -8.94
C ALA A 211 3.86 -0.65 -8.50
N GLN A 212 3.52 -1.53 -9.46
CA GLN A 212 2.79 -2.77 -9.20
C GLN A 212 3.66 -3.86 -8.56
N LEU A 213 4.99 -3.79 -8.66
CA LEU A 213 5.90 -4.76 -8.04
C LEU A 213 5.88 -4.71 -6.51
N LEU A 214 5.53 -3.55 -5.92
CA LEU A 214 5.40 -3.41 -4.48
C LEU A 214 4.31 -4.34 -3.92
N ASP A 215 3.20 -4.48 -4.64
CA ASP A 215 2.08 -5.34 -4.25
C ASP A 215 2.25 -6.79 -4.71
N HIS A 216 3.12 -7.04 -5.70
CA HIS A 216 3.40 -8.40 -6.20
C HIS A 216 4.39 -9.16 -5.31
N GLY A 217 5.32 -8.46 -4.65
CA GLY A 217 6.37 -9.07 -3.82
C GLY A 217 5.91 -9.60 -2.46
N THR A 218 4.61 -9.67 -2.23
CA THR A 218 3.99 -9.92 -0.91
C THR A 218 3.39 -11.32 -0.79
N GLY A 219 3.47 -11.93 0.39
CA GLY A 219 2.78 -13.17 0.76
C GLY A 219 3.58 -14.45 0.67
N SER A 220 4.76 -14.43 0.04
CA SER A 220 5.71 -15.56 0.10
C SER A 220 7.14 -15.10 -0.18
N VAL A 221 8.12 -15.87 0.32
CA VAL A 221 9.54 -15.63 0.05
C VAL A 221 9.83 -15.65 -1.45
N SER A 222 9.24 -16.61 -2.18
CA SER A 222 9.38 -16.73 -3.63
C SER A 222 8.79 -15.51 -4.37
N ALA A 223 7.63 -14.98 -3.96
CA ALA A 223 7.06 -13.77 -4.55
C ALA A 223 7.97 -12.54 -4.32
N HIS A 224 8.56 -12.42 -3.13
CA HIS A 224 9.51 -11.35 -2.83
C HIS A 224 10.78 -11.44 -3.70
N GLU A 225 11.31 -12.65 -3.90
CA GLU A 225 12.43 -12.90 -4.83
C GLU A 225 12.04 -12.63 -6.29
N SER A 226 10.84 -13.03 -6.70
CA SER A 226 10.27 -12.73 -8.02
C SER A 226 10.25 -11.22 -8.26
N ALA A 227 9.73 -10.42 -7.31
CA ALA A 227 9.69 -8.97 -7.43
C ALA A 227 11.09 -8.34 -7.53
N LYS A 228 12.08 -8.87 -6.82
CA LYS A 228 13.48 -8.42 -6.95
C LYS A 228 14.04 -8.66 -8.36
N THR A 229 13.83 -9.84 -8.93
CA THR A 229 14.30 -10.15 -10.31
C THR A 229 13.61 -9.28 -11.35
N LEU A 230 12.30 -9.05 -11.22
CA LEU A 230 11.54 -8.15 -12.11
C LEU A 230 12.03 -6.70 -12.00
N ARG A 231 12.30 -6.19 -10.79
CA ARG A 231 12.85 -4.84 -10.58
C ARG A 231 14.23 -4.67 -11.21
N LEU A 232 15.06 -5.72 -11.20
CA LEU A 232 16.36 -5.67 -11.87
C LEU A 232 16.21 -5.55 -13.39
N VAL A 233 15.30 -6.31 -14.00
CA VAL A 233 14.99 -6.18 -15.44
C VAL A 233 14.52 -4.77 -15.77
N ILE A 234 13.63 -4.17 -14.95
CA ILE A 234 13.17 -2.80 -15.16
C ILE A 234 14.33 -1.80 -15.08
N ASN A 235 15.16 -1.89 -14.04
CA ASN A 235 16.26 -0.94 -13.82
C ASN A 235 17.35 -1.06 -14.90
N SER A 236 17.74 -2.28 -15.28
CA SER A 236 18.75 -2.48 -16.33
C SER A 236 18.22 -2.08 -17.71
N GLN A 237 16.94 -2.34 -17.99
CA GLN A 237 16.27 -1.88 -19.20
C GLN A 237 16.20 -0.35 -19.29
N LEU A 238 15.90 0.34 -18.18
CA LEU A 238 15.93 1.79 -18.13
C LEU A 238 17.33 2.34 -18.39
N GLY A 239 18.36 1.72 -17.79
CA GLY A 239 19.75 2.09 -18.03
C GLY A 239 20.19 1.90 -19.48
N PHE A 240 19.77 0.81 -20.13
CA PHE A 240 20.04 0.55 -21.54
C PHE A 240 19.34 1.55 -22.46
N LEU A 241 18.06 1.85 -22.21
CA LEU A 241 17.29 2.85 -22.97
C LEU A 241 17.87 4.26 -22.82
N ALA A 242 18.32 4.64 -21.62
CA ALA A 242 18.97 5.91 -21.38
C ALA A 242 20.31 6.00 -22.15
N GLU A 243 21.08 4.92 -22.18
CA GLU A 243 22.36 4.88 -22.92
C GLU A 243 22.15 4.97 -24.44
N LEU A 244 21.17 4.27 -24.99
CA LEU A 244 20.79 4.36 -26.42
C LEU A 244 20.40 5.77 -26.85
N ASN A 245 19.85 6.57 -25.93
CA ASN A 245 19.48 7.95 -26.20
C ASN A 245 20.68 8.92 -26.05
N ILE A 246 21.71 8.55 -25.29
CA ILE A 246 22.95 9.33 -25.17
C ILE A 246 23.89 9.03 -26.34
N GLN A 247 23.99 7.77 -26.72
CA GLN A 247 24.87 7.27 -27.76
C GLN A 247 23.99 6.64 -28.83
N GLU A 248 23.69 7.41 -29.87
CA GLU A 248 22.95 6.91 -31.02
C GLU A 248 23.65 5.66 -31.59
N PRO A 249 22.91 4.57 -31.82
CA PRO A 249 23.50 3.33 -32.26
C PRO A 249 23.95 3.45 -33.72
N GLU A 250 25.09 2.85 -34.03
CA GLU A 250 25.44 2.57 -35.43
C GLU A 250 24.38 1.65 -36.05
N LYS A 251 23.99 1.93 -37.29
CA LYS A 251 23.12 1.06 -38.09
C LYS A 251 23.71 -0.35 -38.15
N ASN A 252 23.01 -1.31 -37.53
CA ASN A 252 23.49 -2.68 -37.40
C ASN A 252 22.34 -3.68 -37.56
N LYS A 253 22.17 -4.16 -38.79
CA LYS A 253 21.10 -5.10 -39.15
C LYS A 253 21.19 -6.43 -38.37
N LYS A 254 22.41 -6.92 -38.11
CA LYS A 254 22.59 -8.14 -37.30
C LYS A 254 22.04 -7.98 -35.88
N VAL A 255 22.38 -6.86 -35.21
CA VAL A 255 21.83 -6.56 -33.88
C VAL A 255 20.31 -6.44 -33.93
N SER A 256 19.78 -5.74 -34.95
CA SER A 256 18.34 -5.62 -35.16
C SER A 256 17.63 -6.98 -35.25
N ASP A 257 18.12 -7.87 -36.12
CA ASP A 257 17.52 -9.19 -36.35
C ASP A 257 17.52 -10.06 -35.07
N TYR A 258 18.63 -10.08 -34.32
CA TYR A 258 18.72 -10.84 -33.06
C TYR A 258 17.85 -10.26 -31.94
N LEU A 259 17.72 -8.93 -31.85
CA LEU A 259 16.82 -8.30 -30.88
C LEU A 259 15.34 -8.56 -31.22
N LEU A 260 15.00 -8.59 -32.52
CA LEU A 260 13.67 -8.94 -32.99
C LEU A 260 13.35 -10.41 -32.69
N ASP A 261 14.29 -11.32 -32.94
CA ASP A 261 14.14 -12.74 -32.58
C ASP A 261 13.95 -12.94 -31.07
N ALA A 262 14.78 -12.27 -30.24
CA ALA A 262 14.60 -12.27 -28.79
C ALA A 262 13.22 -11.75 -28.37
N SER A 263 12.73 -10.67 -28.98
CA SER A 263 11.40 -10.11 -28.72
C SER A 263 10.29 -11.13 -29.03
N ASN A 264 10.34 -11.76 -30.20
CA ASN A 264 9.34 -12.75 -30.63
C ASN A 264 9.32 -13.97 -29.69
N LYS A 265 10.49 -14.50 -29.34
CA LYS A 265 10.63 -15.63 -28.42
C LYS A 265 10.15 -15.28 -27.00
N LEU A 266 10.40 -14.06 -26.53
CA LEU A 266 9.95 -13.58 -25.24
C LEU A 266 8.42 -13.40 -25.21
N ASN A 267 7.80 -12.97 -26.31
CA ASN A 267 6.34 -12.95 -26.51
C ASN A 267 5.73 -14.35 -26.58
N ALA A 268 6.41 -15.31 -27.20
CA ALA A 268 6.00 -16.71 -27.30
C ALA A 268 6.16 -17.51 -25.98
N SER A 269 6.73 -16.91 -24.92
CA SER A 269 7.09 -17.62 -23.68
C SER A 269 8.07 -18.79 -23.91
N ALA A 270 9.00 -18.63 -24.85
CA ALA A 270 9.99 -19.66 -25.20
C ALA A 270 10.88 -20.09 -24.02
N LYS A 271 11.67 -21.15 -24.23
CA LYS A 271 12.63 -21.65 -23.24
C LYS A 271 13.73 -20.61 -22.97
N ARG A 272 14.33 -20.66 -21.79
CA ARG A 272 15.36 -19.70 -21.37
C ARG A 272 16.53 -19.63 -22.35
N SER A 273 17.06 -20.77 -22.78
CA SER A 273 18.19 -20.84 -23.72
C SER A 273 17.87 -20.11 -25.03
N GLU A 274 16.68 -20.37 -25.58
CA GLU A 274 16.22 -19.81 -26.85
C GLU A 274 16.10 -18.27 -26.81
N ILE A 275 15.74 -17.69 -25.65
CA ILE A 275 15.62 -16.24 -25.46
C ILE A 275 16.98 -15.59 -25.19
N VAL A 276 17.82 -16.22 -24.36
CA VAL A 276 19.10 -15.64 -23.91
C VAL A 276 20.16 -15.70 -25.01
N GLU A 277 20.14 -16.72 -25.85
CA GLU A 277 21.11 -16.89 -26.94
C GLU A 277 21.10 -15.71 -27.94
N PRO A 278 19.97 -15.31 -28.56
CA PRO A 278 19.93 -14.14 -29.43
C PRO A 278 20.37 -12.84 -28.74
N LEU A 279 20.03 -12.67 -27.45
CA LEU A 279 20.47 -11.51 -26.67
C LEU A 279 21.99 -11.47 -26.50
N LYS A 280 22.64 -12.62 -26.27
CA LYS A 280 24.10 -12.73 -26.19
C LYS A 280 24.77 -12.46 -27.54
N THR A 281 24.22 -12.99 -28.63
CA THR A 281 24.77 -12.74 -29.97
C THR A 281 24.62 -11.27 -30.39
N ALA A 282 23.51 -10.63 -30.02
CA ALA A 282 23.34 -9.19 -30.19
C ALA A 282 24.39 -8.40 -29.38
N LEU A 283 24.67 -8.82 -28.13
CA LEU A 283 25.65 -8.18 -27.25
C LEU A 283 27.07 -8.22 -27.84
N GLU A 284 27.47 -9.35 -28.42
CA GLU A 284 28.77 -9.49 -29.08
C GLU A 284 28.91 -8.57 -30.29
N SER A 285 27.80 -8.33 -31.00
CA SER A 285 27.73 -7.51 -32.20
C SER A 285 27.66 -6.00 -31.95
N ILE A 286 27.46 -5.56 -30.70
CA ILE A 286 27.51 -4.14 -30.32
C ILE A 286 28.98 -3.72 -30.15
N LYS A 287 29.42 -2.73 -30.94
CA LYS A 287 30.79 -2.21 -30.90
C LYS A 287 31.02 -1.22 -29.76
N ASN A 288 30.04 -0.34 -29.51
CA ASN A 288 30.20 0.73 -28.55
C ASN A 288 30.29 0.18 -27.11
N THR A 289 31.41 0.44 -26.43
CA THR A 289 31.73 -0.09 -25.10
C THR A 289 30.72 0.31 -24.02
N ALA A 290 30.26 1.56 -23.99
CA ALA A 290 29.34 2.02 -22.95
C ALA A 290 27.95 1.40 -23.15
N LEU A 291 27.48 1.37 -24.40
CA LEU A 291 26.24 0.70 -24.78
C LEU A 291 26.29 -0.81 -24.49
N LYS A 292 27.40 -1.47 -24.83
CA LYS A 292 27.65 -2.88 -24.56
C LYS A 292 27.61 -3.19 -23.07
N LYS A 293 28.22 -2.34 -22.22
CA LYS A 293 28.17 -2.49 -20.75
C LYS A 293 26.73 -2.47 -20.23
N ARG A 294 25.92 -1.50 -20.65
CA ARG A 294 24.50 -1.38 -20.21
C ARG A 294 23.62 -2.48 -20.77
N PHE A 295 23.85 -2.90 -22.02
CA PHE A 295 23.14 -4.03 -22.60
C PHE A 295 23.48 -5.33 -21.88
N ASN A 296 24.74 -5.57 -21.51
CA ASN A 296 25.14 -6.74 -20.74
C ASN A 296 24.41 -6.83 -19.39
N GLU A 297 24.29 -5.71 -18.65
CA GLU A 297 23.51 -5.65 -17.41
C GLU A 297 22.04 -6.06 -17.62
N PHE A 298 21.47 -5.71 -18.78
CA PHE A 298 20.11 -6.12 -19.17
C PHE A 298 20.01 -7.61 -19.53
N VAL A 299 20.98 -8.14 -20.27
CA VAL A 299 21.05 -9.58 -20.60
C VAL A 299 21.19 -10.43 -19.34
N GLU A 300 22.07 -10.04 -18.41
CA GLU A 300 22.26 -10.70 -17.12
C GLU A 300 20.97 -10.68 -16.29
N ALA A 301 20.33 -9.51 -16.13
CA ALA A 301 19.07 -9.40 -15.38
C ALA A 301 17.95 -10.24 -16.01
N THR A 302 17.88 -10.30 -17.34
CA THR A 302 16.90 -11.12 -18.07
C THR A 302 17.18 -12.61 -17.89
N ASN A 303 18.44 -13.02 -17.94
CA ASN A 303 18.87 -14.39 -17.70
C ASN A 303 18.55 -14.84 -16.26
N ASP A 304 18.81 -14.00 -15.26
CA ASP A 304 18.47 -14.26 -13.86
C ASP A 304 16.95 -14.41 -13.68
N ARG A 305 16.16 -13.54 -14.33
CA ARG A 305 14.70 -13.62 -14.28
C ARG A 305 14.17 -14.90 -14.92
N LEU A 306 14.71 -15.31 -16.07
CA LEU A 306 14.32 -16.55 -16.74
C LEU A 306 14.79 -17.78 -15.97
N SER A 307 15.97 -17.72 -15.33
CA SER A 307 16.44 -18.78 -14.42
C SER A 307 15.46 -18.96 -13.26
N PHE A 308 15.04 -17.86 -12.62
CA PHE A 308 14.06 -17.91 -11.54
C PHE A 308 12.71 -18.47 -12.01
N ARG A 309 12.26 -18.15 -13.23
CA ARG A 309 11.04 -18.72 -13.82
C ARG A 309 11.11 -20.25 -13.90
N ASP A 310 12.26 -20.79 -14.28
CA ASP A 310 12.42 -22.22 -14.54
C ASP A 310 12.71 -23.03 -13.26
N SER A 311 13.46 -22.46 -12.30
CA SER A 311 13.90 -23.18 -11.08
C SER A 311 13.14 -22.80 -9.80
N GLY A 312 12.44 -21.67 -9.77
CA GLY A 312 11.83 -21.09 -8.57
C GLY A 312 12.84 -20.63 -7.50
N LYS A 313 14.15 -20.74 -7.76
CA LYS A 313 15.24 -20.35 -6.86
C LYS A 313 16.11 -19.31 -7.54
N THR A 314 16.38 -18.21 -6.85
CA THR A 314 17.39 -17.24 -7.31
C THR A 314 18.79 -17.83 -7.09
N ALA A 315 19.71 -17.63 -8.04
CA ALA A 315 21.12 -17.91 -7.79
C ALA A 315 21.58 -16.96 -6.68
N THR A 316 22.01 -17.55 -5.56
CA THR A 316 22.11 -16.93 -4.25
C THR A 316 23.24 -15.86 -4.18
N SER A 317 22.98 -14.77 -3.43
CA SER A 317 23.92 -13.75 -2.88
C SER A 317 24.07 -12.36 -3.53
N THR A 318 23.92 -12.16 -4.84
CA THR A 318 24.23 -10.83 -5.47
C THR A 318 23.06 -9.83 -5.48
N LEU A 319 21.85 -10.27 -5.17
CA LEU A 319 20.61 -9.47 -5.29
C LEU A 319 20.38 -8.48 -4.13
N LEU A 320 20.96 -8.74 -2.95
CA LEU A 320 20.82 -7.91 -1.74
C LEU A 320 21.50 -6.53 -1.87
N SER A 321 22.58 -6.44 -2.66
CA SER A 321 23.30 -5.17 -2.89
C SER A 321 22.62 -4.23 -3.89
N LYS A 322 21.79 -4.77 -4.79
CA LYS A 322 21.25 -4.05 -5.96
C LYS A 322 19.81 -3.53 -5.81
N THR A 323 19.14 -3.77 -4.68
CA THR A 323 17.72 -3.37 -4.47
C THR A 323 17.52 -2.68 -3.12
N ILE A 324 17.73 -1.36 -3.06
CA ILE A 324 17.48 -0.58 -1.84
C ILE A 324 16.26 0.30 -2.03
N LEU A 325 15.27 0.07 -1.17
CA LEU A 325 14.09 0.91 -1.05
C LEU A 325 14.44 2.22 -0.33
N HIS A 326 13.93 3.33 -0.85
CA HIS A 326 14.18 4.66 -0.31
C HIS A 326 13.41 4.89 1.00
N ARG A 327 14.09 5.20 2.10
CA ARG A 327 13.44 5.58 3.38
C ARG A 327 13.27 7.09 3.47
N ASP A 328 12.03 7.54 3.63
CA ASP A 328 11.65 8.95 3.73
C ASP A 328 11.61 9.41 5.20
N TRP A 329 12.78 9.72 5.74
CA TRP A 329 12.93 10.13 7.15
C TRP A 329 12.22 11.46 7.48
N LEU A 330 12.20 12.39 6.52
CA LEU A 330 11.55 13.67 6.69
C LEU A 330 10.03 13.51 6.74
N GLY A 331 9.46 12.75 5.80
CA GLY A 331 8.03 12.44 5.79
C GLY A 331 7.59 11.72 7.07
N ALA A 332 8.39 10.74 7.53
CA ALA A 332 8.13 10.03 8.78
C ALA A 332 8.10 10.96 10.00
N ARG A 333 9.09 11.86 10.13
CA ARG A 333 9.13 12.84 11.24
C ARG A 333 7.95 13.80 11.20
N GLN A 334 7.60 14.32 10.01
CA GLN A 334 6.47 15.22 9.84
C GLN A 334 5.14 14.55 10.22
N ALA A 335 4.94 13.30 9.80
CA ALA A 335 3.75 12.53 10.14
C ALA A 335 3.65 12.27 11.66
N ALA A 336 4.77 11.95 12.32
CA ALA A 336 4.82 11.74 13.76
C ALA A 336 4.51 13.02 14.54
N ILE A 337 5.12 14.16 14.18
CA ILE A 337 4.86 15.45 14.83
C ILE A 337 3.39 15.85 14.68
N ARG A 338 2.81 15.71 13.48
CA ARG A 338 1.38 15.98 13.25
C ARG A 338 0.49 15.13 14.16
N THR A 339 0.82 13.85 14.29
CA THR A 339 0.07 12.92 15.14
C THR A 339 0.17 13.33 16.61
N LEU A 340 1.39 13.64 17.06
CA LEU A 340 1.67 14.09 18.42
C LEU A 340 0.89 15.36 18.77
N VAL A 341 0.90 16.36 17.90
CA VAL A 341 0.20 17.64 18.13
C VAL A 341 -1.31 17.44 18.22
N ILE A 342 -1.92 16.74 17.26
CA ILE A 342 -3.38 16.57 17.24
C ILE A 342 -3.85 15.71 18.40
N MET A 343 -3.18 14.59 18.67
CA MET A 343 -3.55 13.72 19.79
C MET A 343 -3.32 14.39 21.14
N GLY A 344 -2.24 15.17 21.27
CA GLY A 344 -2.00 15.99 22.46
C GLY A 344 -3.07 17.04 22.70
N LEU A 345 -3.54 17.73 21.64
CA LEU A 345 -4.63 18.72 21.76
C LEU A 345 -5.97 18.10 22.13
N ILE A 346 -6.33 16.96 21.51
CA ILE A 346 -7.56 16.22 21.85
C ILE A 346 -7.47 15.74 23.31
N GLY A 347 -6.32 15.18 23.69
CA GLY A 347 -6.07 14.69 25.03
C GLY A 347 -6.10 15.77 26.11
N ALA A 348 -5.50 16.94 25.85
CA ALA A 348 -5.56 18.09 26.75
C ALA A 348 -7.00 18.62 26.90
N SER A 349 -7.76 18.63 25.80
CA SER A 349 -9.18 19.00 25.83
C SER A 349 -10.00 18.00 26.64
N TRP A 350 -9.69 16.70 26.52
CA TRP A 350 -10.33 15.66 27.32
C TRP A 350 -10.03 15.81 28.81
N TRP A 351 -8.75 16.01 29.16
CA TRP A 351 -8.34 16.23 30.55
C TRP A 351 -9.02 17.46 31.17
N TYR A 352 -9.17 18.55 30.40
CA TYR A 352 -9.83 19.76 30.88
C TYR A 352 -11.36 19.61 31.04
N THR A 353 -12.02 18.94 30.09
CA THR A 353 -13.50 18.87 30.05
C THR A 353 -14.08 17.66 30.77
N GLY A 354 -13.31 16.58 30.95
CA GLY A 354 -13.79 15.30 31.49
C GLY A 354 -14.78 14.55 30.59
N LEU A 355 -15.08 15.04 29.39
CA LEU A 355 -16.11 14.46 28.51
C LEU A 355 -15.62 13.18 27.81
N PHE A 356 -16.30 12.05 28.05
CA PHE A 356 -15.95 10.75 27.46
C PHE A 356 -16.03 10.73 25.92
N GLN A 357 -16.78 11.65 25.29
CA GLN A 357 -16.82 11.79 23.84
C GLN A 357 -15.44 12.06 23.22
N PHE A 358 -14.52 12.70 23.96
CA PHE A 358 -13.16 12.90 23.50
C PHE A 358 -12.37 11.59 23.38
N ALA A 359 -12.72 10.54 24.13
CA ALA A 359 -12.12 9.23 23.97
C ALA A 359 -12.45 8.65 22.58
N TYR A 360 -13.70 8.74 22.13
CA TYR A 360 -14.10 8.32 20.78
C TYR A 360 -13.49 9.20 19.68
N LEU A 361 -13.39 10.51 19.91
CA LEU A 361 -12.72 11.42 19.00
C LEU A 361 -11.23 11.08 18.87
N MET A 362 -10.56 10.78 19.99
CA MET A 362 -9.15 10.39 20.06
C MET A 362 -8.91 9.05 19.38
N LEU A 363 -9.81 8.07 19.56
CA LEU A 363 -9.77 6.79 18.86
C LEU A 363 -9.93 6.98 17.34
N GLY A 364 -10.92 7.76 16.92
CA GLY A 364 -11.13 8.07 15.51
C GLY A 364 -9.90 8.79 14.91
N ALA A 365 -9.39 9.81 15.60
CA ALA A 365 -8.23 10.58 15.17
C ALA A 365 -6.97 9.72 15.09
N SER A 366 -6.75 8.80 16.04
CA SER A 366 -5.59 7.90 15.99
C SER A 366 -5.66 6.98 14.77
N VAL A 367 -6.82 6.40 14.46
CA VAL A 367 -6.99 5.59 13.24
C VAL A 367 -6.76 6.43 11.98
N MET A 368 -7.37 7.62 11.90
CA MET A 368 -7.28 8.47 10.72
C MET A 368 -5.86 9.00 10.47
N LEU A 369 -5.18 9.47 11.52
CA LEU A 369 -3.82 10.00 11.43
C LEU A 369 -2.80 8.91 11.14
N THR A 370 -2.99 7.71 11.68
CA THR A 370 -2.06 6.59 11.49
C THR A 370 -2.25 5.93 10.12
N LEU A 371 -3.45 5.41 9.83
CA LEU A 371 -3.73 4.60 8.64
C LEU A 371 -3.50 5.36 7.34
N PHE A 372 -3.82 6.65 7.31
CA PHE A 372 -3.71 7.48 6.12
C PHE A 372 -2.44 8.32 6.08
N SER A 373 -1.55 8.23 7.08
CA SER A 373 -0.25 8.93 7.04
C SER A 373 0.61 8.55 5.85
N THR A 374 0.50 7.29 5.39
CA THR A 374 1.25 6.72 4.27
C THR A 374 0.55 6.92 2.92
N ALA A 375 -0.65 7.50 2.90
CA ALA A 375 -1.36 7.79 1.67
C ALA A 375 -0.67 8.91 0.88
N ASP A 376 -0.76 8.84 -0.44
CA ASP A 376 -0.14 9.82 -1.35
C ASP A 376 -0.74 11.23 -1.19
N ASN A 377 -2.04 11.33 -0.95
CA ASN A 377 -2.75 12.58 -0.66
C ASN A 377 -3.78 12.37 0.47
N PRO A 378 -3.32 12.35 1.74
CA PRO A 378 -4.17 12.02 2.88
C PRO A 378 -5.36 12.98 3.02
N ALA A 379 -5.15 14.28 2.78
CA ALA A 379 -6.21 15.29 2.91
C ALA A 379 -7.36 15.08 1.91
N LEU A 380 -7.07 14.62 0.69
CA LEU A 380 -8.09 14.27 -0.29
C LEU A 380 -8.82 12.98 0.10
N THR A 381 -8.08 11.98 0.59
CA THR A 381 -8.67 10.73 1.08
C THR A 381 -9.63 10.98 2.25
N MET A 382 -9.29 11.86 3.18
CA MET A 382 -10.14 12.22 4.33
C MET A 382 -11.52 12.74 3.91
N ARG A 383 -11.66 13.39 2.75
CA ARG A 383 -12.97 13.84 2.26
C ARG A 383 -13.88 12.66 1.93
N TYR A 384 -13.35 11.64 1.24
CA TYR A 384 -14.11 10.43 0.92
C TYR A 384 -14.46 9.63 2.18
N VAL A 385 -13.49 9.54 3.10
CA VAL A 385 -13.69 8.90 4.40
C VAL A 385 -14.81 9.60 5.17
N PHE A 386 -14.78 10.92 5.28
CA PHE A 386 -15.81 11.70 5.97
C PHE A 386 -17.22 11.39 5.46
N PHE A 387 -17.46 11.45 4.15
CA PHE A 387 -18.79 11.14 3.61
C PHE A 387 -19.19 9.67 3.85
N GLY A 388 -18.25 8.73 3.75
CA GLY A 388 -18.49 7.33 4.09
C GLY A 388 -18.88 7.14 5.56
N GLN A 389 -18.16 7.79 6.48
CA GLN A 389 -18.43 7.73 7.91
C GLN A 389 -19.74 8.41 8.28
N CYS A 390 -20.09 9.55 7.67
CA CYS A 390 -21.39 10.20 7.86
C CYS A 390 -22.54 9.24 7.50
N ALA A 391 -22.46 8.59 6.33
CA ALA A 391 -23.47 7.64 5.90
C ALA A 391 -23.53 6.41 6.82
N GLY A 392 -22.38 5.90 7.27
CA GLY A 392 -22.30 4.75 8.19
C GLY A 392 -22.87 5.09 9.57
N ALA A 393 -22.53 6.26 10.09
CA ALA A 393 -23.01 6.76 11.37
C ALA A 393 -24.52 7.06 11.35
N LEU A 394 -25.04 7.66 10.28
CA LEU A 394 -26.47 7.89 10.12
C LEU A 394 -27.23 6.55 10.07
N THR A 395 -26.74 5.59 9.28
CA THR A 395 -27.32 4.25 9.19
C THR A 395 -27.31 3.55 10.56
N ALA A 396 -26.21 3.71 11.31
CA ALA A 396 -26.09 3.17 12.65
C ALA A 396 -27.13 3.76 13.61
N VAL A 397 -27.23 5.09 13.69
CA VAL A 397 -28.21 5.75 14.58
C VAL A 397 -29.64 5.36 14.20
N LEU A 398 -29.95 5.23 12.91
CA LEU A 398 -31.27 4.79 12.45
C LEU A 398 -31.59 3.35 12.89
N ILE A 399 -30.64 2.42 12.76
CA ILE A 399 -30.83 1.02 13.19
C ILE A 399 -30.91 0.93 14.72
N GLN A 400 -30.11 1.71 15.45
CA GLN A 400 -30.22 1.83 16.91
C GLN A 400 -31.61 2.28 17.34
N ALA A 401 -32.16 3.29 16.65
CA ALA A 401 -33.46 3.84 16.93
C ALA A 401 -34.63 2.89 16.58
N THR A 402 -34.53 2.18 15.46
CA THR A 402 -35.67 1.44 14.89
C THR A 402 -35.65 -0.06 15.13
N VAL A 403 -34.47 -0.67 15.32
CA VAL A 403 -34.31 -2.12 15.43
C VAL A 403 -33.88 -2.51 16.85
N TRP A 404 -32.80 -1.89 17.37
CA TRP A 404 -32.14 -2.32 18.62
C TRP A 404 -33.07 -2.28 19.84
N GLN A 405 -33.96 -1.30 19.91
CA GLN A 405 -34.91 -1.16 21.02
C GLN A 405 -35.90 -2.33 21.15
N TYR A 406 -36.13 -3.07 20.06
CA TYR A 406 -37.15 -4.12 20.00
C TYR A 406 -36.56 -5.54 20.01
N GLN A 407 -35.23 -5.68 20.09
CA GLN A 407 -34.58 -6.98 20.02
C GLN A 407 -34.25 -7.54 21.41
N GLY A 408 -34.81 -8.73 21.71
CA GLY A 408 -34.54 -9.46 22.94
C GLY A 408 -33.33 -10.41 22.87
N SER A 409 -32.66 -10.53 21.72
CA SER A 409 -31.55 -11.46 21.53
C SER A 409 -30.45 -10.89 20.66
N ILE A 410 -29.20 -11.08 21.10
CA ILE A 410 -27.99 -10.70 20.36
C ILE A 410 -27.96 -11.35 18.97
N LEU A 411 -28.44 -12.59 18.81
CA LEU A 411 -28.44 -13.25 17.50
C LEU A 411 -29.28 -12.48 16.47
N TRP A 412 -30.48 -12.02 16.85
CA TRP A 412 -31.34 -11.25 15.93
C TRP A 412 -30.78 -9.87 15.62
N MET A 413 -30.15 -9.26 16.61
CA MET A 413 -29.37 -8.03 16.45
C MET A 413 -28.28 -8.22 15.39
N LEU A 414 -27.52 -9.30 15.46
CA LEU A 414 -26.47 -9.66 14.50
C LEU A 414 -27.02 -9.95 13.10
N VAL A 415 -28.13 -10.68 13.00
CA VAL A 415 -28.82 -10.95 11.72
C VAL A 415 -29.27 -9.66 11.05
N ALA A 416 -29.78 -8.68 11.83
CA ALA A 416 -30.19 -7.37 11.31
C ALA A 416 -29.04 -6.55 10.70
N LEU A 417 -27.78 -6.82 11.09
CA LEU A 417 -26.60 -6.16 10.51
C LEU A 417 -26.23 -6.72 9.13
N MET A 418 -26.54 -7.99 8.85
CA MET A 418 -26.06 -8.69 7.65
C MET A 418 -26.51 -8.05 6.33
N PRO A 419 -27.77 -7.60 6.15
CA PRO A 419 -28.18 -6.91 4.93
C PRO A 419 -27.32 -5.68 4.65
N VAL A 420 -27.01 -4.88 5.67
CA VAL A 420 -26.18 -3.66 5.52
C VAL A 420 -24.75 -4.04 5.13
N ILE A 421 -24.16 -5.03 5.82
CA ILE A 421 -22.80 -5.51 5.55
C ILE A 421 -22.68 -6.06 4.11
N LEU A 422 -23.69 -6.81 3.63
CA LEU A 422 -23.70 -7.39 2.29
C LEU A 422 -23.92 -6.31 1.21
N LEU A 423 -24.85 -5.39 1.44
CA LEU A 423 -25.18 -4.31 0.49
C LEU A 423 -24.03 -3.33 0.33
N ALA A 424 -23.16 -3.18 1.33
CA ALA A 424 -22.00 -2.31 1.25
C ALA A 424 -20.96 -2.75 0.19
N GLY A 425 -21.05 -3.98 -0.34
CA GLY A 425 -20.26 -4.40 -1.51
C GLY A 425 -20.62 -3.63 -2.79
N PHE A 426 -21.84 -3.08 -2.88
CA PHE A 426 -22.31 -2.31 -4.04
C PHE A 426 -21.62 -0.94 -4.18
N PRO A 427 -21.66 -0.03 -3.18
CA PRO A 427 -20.92 1.24 -3.25
C PRO A 427 -19.40 1.05 -3.39
N MET A 428 -18.85 -0.07 -2.92
CA MET A 428 -17.42 -0.40 -3.11
C MET A 428 -17.07 -0.64 -4.59
N SER A 429 -18.04 -1.07 -5.39
CA SER A 429 -17.83 -1.40 -6.81
C SER A 429 -17.94 -0.20 -7.75
N HIS A 430 -18.45 0.93 -7.28
CA HIS A 430 -18.61 2.15 -8.08
C HIS A 430 -17.41 3.09 -7.92
N GLN A 431 -16.89 3.61 -9.04
CA GLN A 431 -15.62 4.36 -9.09
C GLN A 431 -15.57 5.58 -8.16
N LYS A 432 -16.69 6.28 -7.96
CA LYS A 432 -16.75 7.50 -7.12
C LYS A 432 -16.86 7.21 -5.62
N THR A 433 -17.49 6.08 -5.25
CA THR A 433 -17.85 5.77 -3.86
C THR A 433 -16.92 4.74 -3.23
N ALA A 434 -16.11 4.04 -4.04
CA ALA A 434 -15.22 2.97 -3.58
C ALA A 434 -14.32 3.38 -2.41
N ASN A 435 -13.76 4.59 -2.45
CA ASN A 435 -12.82 5.07 -1.42
C ASN A 435 -13.48 5.34 -0.06
N GLY A 436 -14.78 5.66 -0.02
CA GLY A 436 -15.52 5.91 1.24
C GLY A 436 -16.29 4.69 1.74
N SER A 437 -16.55 3.70 0.89
CA SER A 437 -17.39 2.53 1.21
C SER A 437 -16.78 1.62 2.29
N MET A 438 -15.46 1.56 2.41
CA MET A 438 -14.81 0.76 3.45
C MET A 438 -15.03 1.39 4.84
N ASP A 439 -14.83 2.71 4.96
CA ASP A 439 -15.06 3.44 6.20
C ASP A 439 -16.54 3.49 6.62
N PHE A 440 -17.47 3.47 5.65
CA PHE A 440 -18.89 3.25 5.93
C PHE A 440 -19.10 1.98 6.78
N ASN A 441 -18.57 0.84 6.34
CA ASN A 441 -18.72 -0.44 7.06
C ASN A 441 -18.00 -0.42 8.41
N LEU A 442 -16.80 0.16 8.46
CA LEU A 442 -16.03 0.20 9.70
C LEU A 442 -16.72 1.07 10.76
N VAL A 443 -17.22 2.25 10.42
CA VAL A 443 -17.93 3.10 11.38
C VAL A 443 -19.31 2.54 11.72
N PHE A 444 -20.02 2.00 10.73
CA PHE A 444 -21.28 1.31 10.98
C PHE A 444 -21.11 0.20 12.03
N LEU A 445 -20.17 -0.73 11.82
CA LEU A 445 -19.89 -1.80 12.77
C LEU A 445 -19.38 -1.29 14.13
N LEU A 446 -18.68 -0.15 14.16
CA LEU A 446 -18.13 0.41 15.41
C LEU A 446 -19.24 0.87 16.35
N LEU A 447 -20.28 1.47 15.77
CA LEU A 447 -21.38 2.04 16.52
C LEU A 447 -22.45 1.01 16.89
N MET A 448 -22.53 -0.13 16.20
CA MET A 448 -23.61 -1.10 16.44
C MET A 448 -23.60 -1.78 17.80
N GLN A 449 -22.43 -1.97 18.44
CA GLN A 449 -22.25 -2.57 19.78
C GLN A 449 -23.46 -3.37 20.33
N PRO A 450 -23.65 -4.63 19.89
CA PRO A 450 -24.78 -5.46 20.32
C PRO A 450 -24.76 -5.75 21.81
N SER A 451 -25.83 -5.36 22.52
CA SER A 451 -26.01 -5.60 23.94
C SER A 451 -27.49 -5.82 24.29
N ILE A 452 -27.76 -6.70 25.25
CA ILE A 452 -29.13 -6.94 25.72
C ILE A 452 -29.55 -5.77 26.63
N GLY A 453 -30.82 -5.36 26.56
CA GLY A 453 -31.34 -4.27 27.38
C GLY A 453 -30.94 -2.87 26.88
N TYR A 454 -30.64 -2.74 25.58
CA TYR A 454 -30.30 -1.47 24.98
C TYR A 454 -31.48 -0.49 25.01
N SER A 455 -31.27 0.67 25.65
CA SER A 455 -32.18 1.81 25.60
C SER A 455 -31.62 2.90 24.68
N PHE A 456 -32.42 3.30 23.70
CA PHE A 456 -31.99 4.33 22.76
C PHE A 456 -32.18 5.73 23.37
N HIS A 457 -31.06 6.44 23.48
CA HIS A 457 -31.05 7.86 23.81
C HIS A 457 -30.44 8.64 22.64
N LEU A 458 -31.28 9.40 21.94
CA LEU A 458 -30.88 10.13 20.73
C LEU A 458 -29.67 11.03 20.98
N SER A 459 -29.66 11.77 22.10
CA SER A 459 -28.55 12.67 22.45
C SER A 459 -27.22 11.92 22.63
N HIS A 460 -27.26 10.79 23.33
CA HIS A 460 -26.07 9.97 23.57
C HIS A 460 -25.54 9.35 22.27
N SER A 461 -26.40 8.63 21.53
CA SER A 461 -26.02 8.00 20.26
C SER A 461 -25.54 9.02 19.22
N ALA A 462 -26.23 10.17 19.09
CA ALA A 462 -25.83 11.23 18.19
C ALA A 462 -24.48 11.86 18.60
N SER A 463 -24.23 12.04 19.90
CA SER A 463 -22.97 12.60 20.39
C SER A 463 -21.77 11.71 20.07
N ILE A 464 -21.89 10.39 20.26
CA ILE A 464 -20.83 9.43 19.91
C ILE A 464 -20.63 9.38 18.38
N ALA A 465 -21.73 9.32 17.61
CA ALA A 465 -21.68 9.36 16.16
C ALA A 465 -20.97 10.62 15.64
N LEU A 466 -21.29 11.79 16.20
CA LEU A 466 -20.66 13.05 15.86
C LEU A 466 -19.17 13.08 16.21
N ALA A 467 -18.79 12.52 17.36
CA ALA A 467 -17.39 12.42 17.78
C ALA A 467 -16.56 11.57 16.81
N VAL A 468 -17.09 10.42 16.38
CA VAL A 468 -16.43 9.55 15.39
C VAL A 468 -16.30 10.26 14.03
N VAL A 469 -17.36 10.91 13.57
CA VAL A 469 -17.40 11.62 12.27
C VAL A 469 -16.56 12.91 12.26
N ALA A 470 -16.32 13.54 13.42
CA ALA A 470 -15.45 14.70 13.54
C ALA A 470 -13.96 14.34 13.34
N ALA A 471 -13.55 13.10 13.62
CA ALA A 471 -12.17 12.66 13.49
C ALA A 471 -11.56 12.82 12.08
N PRO A 472 -12.20 12.39 10.96
CA PRO A 472 -11.66 12.63 9.63
C PRO A 472 -11.63 14.12 9.26
N LEU A 473 -12.53 14.96 9.78
CA LEU A 473 -12.46 16.41 9.57
C LEU A 473 -11.25 17.03 10.28
N LEU A 474 -11.03 16.69 11.55
CA LEU A 474 -9.83 17.13 12.27
C LEU A 474 -8.56 16.62 11.61
N SER A 475 -8.55 15.38 11.16
CA SER A 475 -7.41 14.80 10.45
C SER A 475 -7.19 15.50 9.11
N LEU A 476 -8.24 15.86 8.37
CA LEU A 476 -8.16 16.66 7.14
C LEU A 476 -7.50 18.02 7.42
N VAL A 477 -7.93 18.72 8.47
CA VAL A 477 -7.34 19.99 8.89
C VAL A 477 -5.87 19.80 9.26
N ALA A 478 -5.56 18.76 10.02
CA ALA A 478 -4.18 18.42 10.40
C ALA A 478 -3.28 18.16 9.18
N TYR A 479 -3.75 17.39 8.19
CA TYR A 479 -3.02 17.11 6.96
C TYR A 479 -2.82 18.35 6.08
N ARG A 480 -3.62 19.41 6.27
CA ARG A 480 -3.49 20.68 5.54
C ARG A 480 -2.64 21.72 6.25
N LEU A 481 -2.72 21.80 7.58
CA LEU A 481 -2.06 22.84 8.36
C LEU A 481 -0.69 22.39 8.90
N ILE A 482 -0.57 21.14 9.37
CA ILE A 482 0.64 20.65 10.02
C ILE A 482 1.45 19.82 9.02
N TYR A 483 2.47 20.45 8.43
CA TYR A 483 3.31 19.89 7.36
C TYR A 483 2.48 19.34 6.20
N PRO A 484 1.95 20.22 5.33
CA PRO A 484 1.05 19.81 4.25
C PRO A 484 1.70 18.79 3.32
N THR A 485 1.14 17.59 3.27
CA THR A 485 1.58 16.51 2.39
C THR A 485 0.98 16.70 0.99
N ASN A 486 1.59 17.59 0.21
CA ASN A 486 1.19 17.83 -1.18
C ASN A 486 2.07 17.00 -2.14
N LEU A 487 1.43 16.28 -3.07
CA LEU A 487 2.11 15.55 -4.15
C LEU A 487 3.08 16.45 -4.93
N LYS A 488 2.73 17.71 -5.16
CA LYS A 488 3.60 18.69 -5.84
C LYS A 488 4.84 19.04 -5.01
N ALA A 489 4.70 19.19 -3.69
CA ALA A 489 5.84 19.45 -2.81
C ALA A 489 6.78 18.23 -2.74
N ARG A 490 6.21 17.02 -2.69
CA ARG A 490 6.98 15.77 -2.74
C ARG A 490 7.72 15.61 -4.06
N TYR A 491 7.09 15.96 -5.18
CA TYR A 491 7.74 16.00 -6.51
C TYR A 491 8.97 16.93 -6.50
N LEU A 492 8.81 18.17 -6.04
CA LEU A 492 9.88 19.17 -6.00
C LEU A 492 11.04 18.73 -5.07
N SER A 493 10.71 18.23 -3.88
CA SER A 493 11.72 17.74 -2.93
C SER A 493 12.50 16.54 -3.48
N LEU A 494 11.82 15.60 -4.15
CA LEU A 494 12.48 14.46 -4.78
C LEU A 494 13.36 14.89 -5.96
N LEU A 495 12.90 15.85 -6.77
CA LEU A 495 13.67 16.42 -7.88
C LEU A 495 14.93 17.15 -7.39
N GLN A 496 14.82 17.93 -6.30
CA GLN A 496 15.97 18.58 -5.68
C GLN A 496 16.97 17.54 -5.15
N THR A 497 16.49 16.52 -4.42
CA THR A 497 17.33 15.45 -3.88
C THR A 497 18.06 14.69 -5.00
N LEU A 498 17.38 14.46 -6.12
CA LEU A 498 17.96 13.80 -7.29
C LEU A 498 19.02 14.68 -7.96
N THR A 499 18.80 15.99 -8.04
CA THR A 499 19.78 16.96 -8.56
C THR A 499 21.04 16.99 -7.71
N GLU A 500 20.89 17.05 -6.38
CA GLU A 500 22.00 17.00 -5.44
C GLU A 500 22.79 15.69 -5.55
N GLU A 501 22.11 14.55 -5.70
CA GLU A 501 22.76 13.24 -5.88
C GLU A 501 23.57 13.17 -7.18
N ILE A 502 23.02 13.65 -8.31
CA ILE A 502 23.73 13.73 -9.59
C ILE A 502 25.02 14.55 -9.43
N ASN A 503 24.94 15.69 -8.72
CA ASN A 503 26.09 16.57 -8.48
C ASN A 503 27.17 15.94 -7.57
N GLN A 504 26.80 14.95 -6.75
CA GLN A 504 27.73 14.23 -5.89
C GLN A 504 28.39 13.01 -6.55
N LEU A 505 27.83 12.46 -7.64
CA LEU A 505 28.32 11.23 -8.27
C LEU A 505 29.81 11.31 -8.65
N ASN A 506 30.31 12.47 -9.09
CA ASN A 506 31.71 12.61 -9.53
C ASN A 506 32.68 13.11 -8.44
N LYS A 507 32.20 13.40 -7.22
CA LYS A 507 33.03 14.00 -6.16
C LYS A 507 33.76 12.96 -5.29
N THR A 508 33.34 11.71 -5.32
CA THR A 508 33.87 10.65 -4.46
C THR A 508 34.20 9.42 -5.28
N LYS A 509 35.42 8.88 -5.16
CA LYS A 509 35.72 7.52 -5.63
C LYS A 509 34.85 6.52 -4.86
N LEU A 510 34.16 5.65 -5.57
CA LEU A 510 33.25 4.67 -4.99
C LEU A 510 33.82 3.26 -5.14
N THR A 511 33.62 2.42 -4.14
CA THR A 511 33.79 0.98 -4.33
C THR A 511 32.69 0.44 -5.24
N GLU A 512 32.92 -0.70 -5.90
CA GLU A 512 31.96 -1.30 -6.83
C GLU A 512 30.57 -1.53 -6.20
N SER A 513 30.54 -1.97 -4.94
CA SER A 513 29.31 -2.13 -4.17
C SER A 513 28.58 -0.79 -3.94
N GLN A 514 29.32 0.27 -3.60
CA GLN A 514 28.75 1.60 -3.41
C GLN A 514 28.22 2.20 -4.72
N TYR A 515 28.93 1.98 -5.83
CA TYR A 515 28.50 2.37 -7.18
C TYR A 515 27.18 1.70 -7.54
N ASN A 516 27.11 0.37 -7.42
CA ASN A 516 25.89 -0.40 -7.70
C ASN A 516 24.71 0.05 -6.84
N ARG A 517 24.96 0.33 -5.55
CA ARG A 517 23.97 0.88 -4.61
C ARG A 517 23.50 2.28 -4.98
N ARG A 518 24.38 3.18 -5.42
CA ARG A 518 24.02 4.54 -5.88
C ARG A 518 23.24 4.47 -7.20
N LYS A 519 23.70 3.68 -8.17
CA LYS A 519 23.00 3.45 -9.45
C LYS A 519 21.57 2.94 -9.23
N ALA A 520 21.38 1.93 -8.39
CA ALA A 520 20.06 1.40 -8.08
C ALA A 520 19.14 2.45 -7.43
N ARG A 521 19.67 3.28 -6.51
CA ARG A 521 18.91 4.38 -5.90
C ARG A 521 18.52 5.46 -6.89
N PHE A 522 19.44 5.83 -7.79
CA PHE A 522 19.21 6.81 -8.84
C PHE A 522 18.02 6.39 -9.74
N TYR A 523 18.06 5.19 -10.33
CA TYR A 523 16.95 4.71 -11.16
C TYR A 523 15.63 4.60 -10.41
N HIS A 524 15.67 4.13 -9.15
CA HIS A 524 14.47 4.07 -8.32
C HIS A 524 13.85 5.45 -8.08
N ARG A 525 14.68 6.49 -7.86
CA ARG A 525 14.20 7.88 -7.70
C ARG A 525 13.64 8.45 -9.00
N VAL A 526 14.27 8.19 -10.15
CA VAL A 526 13.74 8.59 -11.48
C VAL A 526 12.36 7.95 -11.72
N ILE A 527 12.23 6.65 -11.44
CA ILE A 527 10.96 5.93 -11.55
C ILE A 527 9.92 6.54 -10.60
N LYS A 528 10.28 6.78 -9.34
CA LYS A 528 9.36 7.35 -8.35
C LYS A 528 8.91 8.76 -8.73
N LEU A 529 9.81 9.58 -9.25
CA LEU A 529 9.52 10.92 -9.75
C LEU A 529 8.56 10.86 -10.94
N THR A 530 8.76 9.92 -11.85
CA THR A 530 7.86 9.67 -12.99
C THR A 530 6.47 9.26 -12.51
N GLN A 531 6.36 8.35 -11.54
CA GLN A 531 5.07 7.95 -10.95
C GLN A 531 4.32 9.14 -10.33
N ILE A 532 5.02 10.05 -9.65
CA ILE A 532 4.41 11.25 -9.07
C ILE A 532 3.98 12.22 -10.17
N SER A 533 4.81 12.42 -11.21
CA SER A 533 4.49 13.23 -12.39
C SER A 533 3.22 12.75 -13.09
N ASP A 534 3.06 11.43 -13.26
CA ASP A 534 1.87 10.82 -13.84
C ASP A 534 0.62 11.06 -12.99
N LYS A 535 0.73 10.91 -11.68
CA LYS A 535 -0.37 11.20 -10.74
C LYS A 535 -0.78 12.68 -10.75
N LEU A 536 0.16 13.58 -11.04
CA LEU A 536 -0.10 15.02 -11.19
C LEU A 536 -0.67 15.38 -12.58
N GLY A 537 -0.75 14.43 -13.52
CA GLY A 537 -1.19 14.69 -14.88
C GLY A 537 -0.23 15.57 -15.70
N MET A 538 1.05 15.62 -15.31
CA MET A 538 2.07 16.39 -16.02
C MET A 538 2.42 15.70 -17.35
N LYS A 539 2.08 16.37 -18.45
CA LYS A 539 2.34 15.86 -19.82
C LYS A 539 3.81 16.00 -20.23
N ASP A 540 4.47 17.08 -19.79
CA ASP A 540 5.87 17.32 -20.11
C ASP A 540 6.78 16.59 -19.10
N LYS A 541 7.60 15.67 -19.61
CA LYS A 541 8.58 14.89 -18.84
C LYS A 541 10.02 15.26 -19.15
N ASN A 542 10.26 16.34 -19.92
CA ASN A 542 11.58 16.75 -20.36
C ASN A 542 12.55 16.98 -19.20
N ALA A 543 12.08 17.56 -18.10
CA ALA A 543 12.91 17.74 -16.90
C ALA A 543 13.40 16.39 -16.32
N ILE A 544 12.50 15.42 -16.19
CA ILE A 544 12.82 14.08 -15.68
C ILE A 544 13.80 13.35 -16.62
N LEU A 545 13.57 13.47 -17.93
CA LEU A 545 14.45 12.91 -18.95
C LEU A 545 15.83 13.56 -18.93
N GLY A 546 15.92 14.89 -18.84
CA GLY A 546 17.18 15.61 -18.71
C GLY A 546 17.98 15.14 -17.49
N HIS A 547 17.31 14.94 -16.35
CA HIS A 547 17.94 14.37 -15.16
C HIS A 547 18.37 12.90 -15.35
N LEU A 548 17.55 12.07 -15.99
CA LEU A 548 17.89 10.68 -16.31
C LEU A 548 19.17 10.61 -17.17
N LEU A 549 19.21 11.37 -18.27
CA LEU A 549 20.33 11.40 -19.21
C LEU A 549 21.59 11.99 -18.57
N THR A 550 21.46 13.08 -17.81
CA THR A 550 22.59 13.70 -17.10
C THR A 550 23.16 12.77 -16.04
N GLY A 551 22.29 12.14 -15.23
CA GLY A 551 22.71 11.19 -14.22
C GLY A 551 23.36 9.94 -14.83
N GLN A 552 22.83 9.45 -15.97
CA GLN A 552 23.44 8.35 -16.71
C GLN A 552 24.85 8.68 -17.22
N LYS A 553 25.04 9.86 -17.83
CA LYS A 553 26.37 10.35 -18.25
C LYS A 553 27.35 10.39 -17.08
N ARG A 554 26.91 10.90 -15.91
CA ARG A 554 27.73 10.92 -14.69
C ARG A 554 28.08 9.51 -14.23
N LEU A 555 27.12 8.60 -14.17
CA LEU A 555 27.34 7.19 -13.80
C LEU A 555 28.34 6.48 -14.73
N ASN A 556 28.41 6.83 -16.01
CA ASN A 556 29.42 6.29 -16.92
C ASN A 556 30.83 6.82 -16.61
N SER A 557 30.95 8.03 -16.07
CA SER A 557 32.24 8.62 -15.67
C SER A 557 32.75 8.17 -14.29
N THR A 558 31.87 7.66 -13.42
CA THR A 558 32.23 7.32 -12.03
C THR A 558 32.73 5.89 -11.83
N GLY A 559 32.44 4.94 -12.72
CA GLY A 559 32.74 3.52 -12.49
C GLY A 559 32.85 2.67 -13.74
#